data_AF-A0A5E4EIR1-F1
#
_entry.id   AF-A0A5E4EIR1-F1
#
_cell.length_a   1.000
_cell.length_b   1.000
_cell.length_c   1.000
_cell.angle_alpha   90.00
_cell.angle_beta   90.00
_cell.angle_gamma   90.00
#
_symmetry.space_group_name_H-M   'P 1'
#
loop_
_entity.id
_entity.type
_entity.pdbx_description
1 polymer ?
#
loop_
_entity_poly.entity_id
_entity_poly.type
_entity_poly.pdbx_seq_one_letter_code
_entity_poly.pdbx_strand_id
1 'polypeptide(L)'
;MASKALFSIIPRVKRKEEKEERKRSFLKNGSMLLEDLIASCDGKSHPIRCYSAAEIIRAANNYPCCIIDRSPFADLYRGILDDRTVIIKKYRDWVDTDRAIRDIIISMQMSTHKNSLKLLGCCLEFEMPALVFENAGKGGLNFDGSLVADNELLPWKTRLRIAKQLASALTYLHTAFPRPIIHRRITSHCILLDDDCVPKLFDFSLSLTIPPDQLYVQEDFATGRMGYLDPTYVKSRQISEKTDVYCFGVILLIFLMRRQAAYWNDAGNAWEYLTRDPKLNVSDGQIQIETIADPKILEEVGGDEQAQQQLQDFLALALLCIQEKTEARPDMIDVAKELVRIDKSILP
;
A
#
# COMPACT_ATOMS: atom_id res chain seq x y z
N MET A 1 8.54 18.86 -59.65
CA MET A 1 8.19 17.64 -58.88
C MET A 1 9.10 17.50 -57.65
N ALA A 2 8.99 18.40 -56.66
CA ALA A 2 9.73 18.28 -55.39
C ALA A 2 9.06 19.13 -54.29
N SER A 3 7.83 18.79 -53.87
CA SER A 3 7.22 19.40 -52.67
C SER A 3 6.02 18.61 -52.11
N LYS A 4 6.08 17.27 -52.14
CA LYS A 4 5.09 16.42 -51.43
C LYS A 4 5.73 15.39 -50.49
N ALA A 5 7.05 15.28 -50.46
CA ALA A 5 7.74 14.30 -49.61
C ALA A 5 7.92 14.79 -48.15
N LEU A 6 8.27 16.07 -47.93
CA LEU A 6 8.67 16.58 -46.61
C LEU A 6 7.55 16.60 -45.55
N PHE A 7 6.29 16.84 -45.93
CA PHE A 7 5.16 16.84 -44.97
C PHE A 7 4.68 15.45 -44.55
N SER A 8 5.02 14.39 -45.29
CA SER A 8 4.71 12.99 -44.90
C SER A 8 5.80 12.34 -44.05
N ILE A 9 7.02 12.89 -44.10
CA ILE A 9 8.21 12.33 -43.47
C ILE A 9 8.25 12.73 -41.99
N ILE A 10 7.87 13.94 -41.61
CA ILE A 10 7.93 14.41 -40.21
C ILE A 10 7.05 13.55 -39.26
N PRO A 11 5.78 13.22 -39.57
CA PRO A 11 4.99 12.32 -38.74
C PRO A 11 5.50 10.88 -38.76
N ARG A 12 6.10 10.43 -39.88
CA ARG A 12 6.66 9.08 -40.01
C ARG A 12 7.98 8.92 -39.26
N VAL A 13 8.83 9.94 -39.24
CA VAL A 13 10.10 9.98 -38.51
C VAL A 13 9.83 10.03 -37.02
N LYS A 14 8.94 10.92 -36.55
CA LYS A 14 8.51 10.95 -35.14
C LYS A 14 7.94 9.61 -34.68
N ARG A 15 7.05 8.98 -35.48
CA ARG A 15 6.52 7.64 -35.18
C ARG A 15 7.61 6.55 -35.18
N LYS A 16 8.65 6.69 -36.01
CA LYS A 16 9.77 5.75 -36.06
C LYS A 16 10.66 5.92 -34.82
N GLU A 17 10.96 7.16 -34.43
CA GLU A 17 11.72 7.50 -33.23
C GLU A 17 11.02 7.00 -31.96
N GLU A 18 9.71 7.27 -31.81
CA GLU A 18 8.90 6.76 -30.70
C GLU A 18 8.90 5.22 -30.65
N LYS A 19 8.87 4.55 -31.81
CA LYS A 19 8.89 3.09 -31.87
C LYS A 19 10.25 2.52 -31.45
N GLU A 20 11.35 3.14 -31.88
CA GLU A 20 12.69 2.74 -31.47
C GLU A 20 12.93 3.02 -29.97
N GLU A 21 12.41 4.13 -29.45
CA GLU A 21 12.45 4.43 -28.03
C GLU A 21 11.70 3.40 -27.20
N ARG A 22 10.47 3.05 -27.57
CA ARG A 22 9.70 1.98 -26.91
C ARG A 22 10.44 0.64 -26.92
N LYS A 23 11.12 0.32 -28.02
CA LYS A 23 11.92 -0.90 -28.12
C LYS A 23 13.14 -0.85 -27.18
N ARG A 24 13.81 0.29 -27.06
CA ARG A 24 14.91 0.48 -26.10
C ARG A 24 14.43 0.33 -24.66
N SER A 25 13.32 0.97 -24.30
CA SER A 25 12.71 0.85 -22.97
C SER A 25 12.29 -0.58 -22.68
N PHE A 26 11.65 -1.28 -23.62
CA PHE A 26 11.27 -2.68 -23.47
C PHE A 26 12.47 -3.59 -23.17
N LEU A 27 13.58 -3.41 -23.90
CA LEU A 27 14.79 -4.20 -23.68
C LEU A 27 15.45 -3.89 -22.33
N LYS A 28 15.60 -2.60 -21.98
CA LYS A 28 16.18 -2.16 -20.70
C LYS A 28 15.34 -2.66 -19.52
N ASN A 29 14.05 -2.36 -19.53
CA ASN A 29 13.15 -2.72 -18.43
C ASN A 29 12.96 -4.23 -18.34
N GLY A 30 12.92 -4.92 -19.49
CA GLY A 30 12.86 -6.37 -19.55
C GLY A 30 14.10 -7.07 -19.01
N SER A 31 15.31 -6.55 -19.27
CA SER A 31 16.53 -7.10 -18.69
C SER A 31 16.57 -6.92 -17.18
N MET A 32 16.24 -5.71 -16.68
CA MET A 32 16.17 -5.44 -15.24
C MET A 32 15.14 -6.33 -14.54
N LEU A 33 13.94 -6.47 -15.12
CA LEU A 33 12.91 -7.35 -14.57
C LEU A 33 13.37 -8.81 -14.49
N LEU A 34 14.02 -9.30 -15.54
CA LEU A 34 14.50 -10.68 -15.60
C LEU A 34 15.63 -10.93 -14.57
N GLU A 35 16.60 -10.02 -14.48
CA GLU A 35 17.70 -10.08 -13.52
C GLU A 35 17.18 -10.12 -12.07
N ASP A 36 16.30 -9.19 -11.70
CA ASP A 36 15.75 -9.12 -10.35
C ASP A 36 14.82 -10.31 -10.05
N LEU A 37 14.06 -10.81 -11.03
CA LEU A 37 13.21 -11.99 -10.86
C LEU A 37 14.05 -13.26 -10.61
N ILE A 38 15.18 -13.40 -11.30
CA ILE A 38 16.14 -14.48 -11.06
C ILE A 38 16.72 -14.34 -9.65
N ALA A 39 17.16 -13.15 -9.26
CA ALA A 39 17.73 -12.89 -7.93
C ALA A 39 16.74 -13.07 -6.77
N SER A 40 15.45 -12.84 -7.02
CA SER A 40 14.40 -12.86 -5.98
C SER A 40 13.68 -14.21 -5.87
N CYS A 41 13.46 -14.92 -6.98
CA CYS A 41 12.60 -16.10 -7.07
C CYS A 41 13.13 -17.23 -7.98
N ASP A 42 14.42 -17.24 -8.33
CA ASP A 42 15.01 -18.18 -9.31
C ASP A 42 14.28 -18.16 -10.66
N GLY A 43 13.69 -17.02 -11.03
CA GLY A 43 12.91 -16.87 -12.27
C GLY A 43 11.49 -17.46 -12.22
N LYS A 44 11.08 -18.08 -11.10
CA LYS A 44 9.75 -18.67 -10.93
C LYS A 44 8.74 -17.61 -10.53
N SER A 45 7.68 -17.47 -11.31
CA SER A 45 6.57 -16.56 -10.97
C SER A 45 5.27 -16.95 -11.66
N HIS A 46 4.17 -16.34 -11.19
CA HIS A 46 2.90 -16.43 -11.89
C HIS A 46 2.99 -15.70 -13.23
N PRO A 47 2.56 -16.31 -14.34
CA PRO A 47 2.56 -15.65 -15.63
C PRO A 47 1.73 -14.37 -15.57
N ILE A 48 2.36 -13.25 -15.93
CA ILE A 48 1.69 -11.97 -16.10
C ILE A 48 1.66 -11.58 -17.58
N ARG A 49 0.68 -10.78 -17.97
CA ARG A 49 0.59 -10.30 -19.36
C ARG A 49 1.54 -9.12 -19.58
N CYS A 50 2.29 -9.15 -20.67
CA CYS A 50 2.96 -7.96 -21.20
C CYS A 50 2.01 -7.23 -22.14
N TYR A 51 1.55 -6.05 -21.72
CA TYR A 51 0.74 -5.15 -22.54
C TYR A 51 1.64 -4.19 -23.32
N SER A 52 1.21 -3.81 -24.52
CA SER A 52 1.83 -2.74 -25.30
C SER A 52 1.47 -1.36 -24.76
N ALA A 53 2.31 -0.35 -25.00
CA ALA A 53 2.01 1.04 -24.65
C ALA A 53 0.71 1.51 -25.33
N ALA A 54 0.43 1.02 -26.54
CA ALA A 54 -0.79 1.33 -27.26
C ALA A 54 -2.06 0.77 -26.59
N GLU A 55 -2.00 -0.43 -26.02
CA GLU A 55 -3.10 -1.00 -25.21
C GLU A 55 -3.34 -0.16 -23.96
N ILE A 56 -2.29 0.17 -23.22
CA ILE A 56 -2.41 0.97 -21.98
C ILE A 56 -2.96 2.37 -22.27
N ILE A 57 -2.48 3.04 -23.31
CA ILE A 57 -2.96 4.38 -23.70
C ILE A 57 -4.44 4.32 -24.10
N ARG A 58 -4.86 3.30 -24.88
CA ARG A 58 -6.28 3.14 -25.25
C ARG A 58 -7.16 2.86 -24.04
N ALA A 59 -6.71 1.97 -23.14
CA ALA A 59 -7.44 1.61 -21.93
C ALA A 59 -7.67 2.82 -21.02
N ALA A 60 -6.69 3.73 -20.93
CA ALA A 60 -6.76 4.95 -20.13
C ALA A 60 -7.44 6.14 -20.83
N ASN A 61 -7.61 6.12 -22.17
CA ASN A 61 -8.22 7.22 -22.91
C ASN A 61 -9.75 7.12 -23.07
N ASN A 62 -10.36 5.98 -22.72
CA ASN A 62 -11.80 5.77 -22.85
C ASN A 62 -12.63 6.33 -21.69
N TYR A 63 -12.03 6.99 -20.68
CA TYR A 63 -12.75 7.56 -19.54
C TYR A 63 -12.38 9.04 -19.32
N PRO A 64 -13.35 9.96 -19.37
CA PRO A 64 -13.09 11.38 -19.08
C PRO A 64 -12.74 11.67 -17.60
N CYS A 65 -12.87 10.67 -16.70
CA CYS A 65 -12.60 10.76 -15.27
C CYS A 65 -11.72 9.58 -14.74
N CYS A 66 -10.67 9.18 -15.47
CA CYS A 66 -9.90 7.99 -15.15
C CYS A 66 -9.15 8.01 -13.81
N ILE A 67 -8.81 9.18 -13.27
CA ILE A 67 -7.80 9.26 -12.22
C ILE A 67 -8.41 8.86 -10.89
N ILE A 68 -7.93 7.74 -10.34
CA ILE A 68 -8.32 7.21 -9.03
C ILE A 68 -7.56 7.96 -7.94
N ASP A 69 -6.25 8.13 -8.14
CA ASP A 69 -5.37 8.81 -7.18
C ASP A 69 -4.16 9.42 -7.89
N ARG A 70 -3.60 10.47 -7.28
CA ARG A 70 -2.34 11.09 -7.68
C ARG A 70 -1.38 11.09 -6.51
N SER A 71 -0.30 10.34 -6.63
CA SER A 71 0.80 10.36 -5.68
C SER A 71 2.02 11.10 -6.26
N PRO A 72 2.99 11.51 -5.43
CA PRO A 72 4.24 12.11 -5.92
C PRO A 72 5.05 11.21 -6.86
N PHE A 73 4.82 9.89 -6.84
CA PHE A 73 5.60 8.90 -7.59
C PHE A 73 4.84 8.31 -8.79
N ALA A 74 3.52 8.17 -8.67
CA ALA A 74 2.70 7.53 -9.68
C ALA A 74 1.27 8.06 -9.64
N ASP A 75 0.63 8.03 -10.80
CA ASP A 75 -0.80 8.26 -10.94
C ASP A 75 -1.51 6.91 -11.14
N LEU A 76 -2.67 6.73 -10.49
CA LEU A 76 -3.54 5.58 -10.64
C LEU A 76 -4.72 5.93 -11.53
N TYR A 77 -4.96 5.10 -12.54
CA TYR A 77 -6.03 5.28 -13.51
C TYR A 77 -6.96 4.06 -13.50
N ARG A 78 -8.26 4.30 -13.62
CA ARG A 78 -9.23 3.30 -14.04
C ARG A 78 -9.16 3.18 -15.56
N GLY A 79 -9.12 1.95 -16.06
CA GLY A 79 -9.14 1.66 -17.49
C GLY A 79 -9.98 0.44 -17.81
N ILE A 80 -10.15 0.18 -19.11
CA ILE A 80 -10.75 -1.07 -19.61
C ILE A 80 -9.73 -1.80 -20.48
N LEU A 81 -9.42 -3.05 -20.12
CA LEU A 81 -8.61 -3.98 -20.90
C LEU A 81 -9.35 -5.30 -21.05
N ASP A 82 -9.43 -5.82 -22.27
CA ASP A 82 -10.13 -7.09 -22.59
C ASP A 82 -11.55 -7.15 -21.98
N ASP A 83 -12.33 -6.06 -22.15
CA ASP A 83 -13.69 -5.86 -21.60
C ASP A 83 -13.81 -5.95 -20.08
N ARG A 84 -12.70 -5.77 -19.35
CA ARG A 84 -12.66 -5.76 -17.89
C ARG A 84 -12.15 -4.43 -17.37
N THR A 85 -12.79 -3.93 -16.32
CA THR A 85 -12.28 -2.80 -15.55
C THR A 85 -10.98 -3.18 -14.87
N VAL A 86 -9.96 -2.33 -15.00
CA VAL A 86 -8.62 -2.52 -14.41
C VAL A 86 -8.14 -1.25 -13.74
N ILE A 87 -7.15 -1.39 -12.86
CA ILE A 87 -6.39 -0.28 -12.29
C ILE A 87 -5.02 -0.24 -12.95
N ILE A 88 -4.69 0.87 -13.60
CA ILE A 88 -3.41 1.12 -14.26
C ILE A 88 -2.60 2.06 -13.40
N LYS A 89 -1.42 1.63 -12.96
CA LYS A 89 -0.47 2.48 -12.26
C LYS A 89 0.61 2.92 -13.21
N LYS A 90 0.75 4.24 -13.38
CA LYS A 90 1.78 4.85 -14.21
C LYS A 90 2.70 5.70 -13.35
N TYR A 91 3.98 5.32 -13.32
CA TYR A 91 5.00 6.11 -12.65
C TYR A 91 5.31 7.39 -13.42
N ARG A 92 5.77 8.40 -12.69
CA ARG A 92 6.27 9.65 -13.26
C ARG A 92 7.73 9.48 -13.70
N ASP A 93 8.12 10.22 -14.72
CA ASP A 93 9.39 10.00 -15.44
C ASP A 93 10.65 10.25 -14.58
N TRP A 94 10.53 10.99 -13.46
CA TRP A 94 11.63 11.24 -12.53
C TRP A 94 11.79 10.16 -11.44
N VAL A 95 10.91 9.15 -11.42
CA VAL A 95 11.03 8.04 -10.47
C VAL A 95 12.06 7.05 -10.97
N ASP A 96 12.83 6.48 -10.05
CA ASP A 96 13.80 5.43 -10.37
C ASP A 96 13.09 4.18 -10.92
N THR A 97 13.57 3.70 -12.08
CA THR A 97 13.07 2.49 -12.75
C THR A 97 13.06 1.29 -11.81
N ASP A 98 14.04 1.18 -10.90
CA ASP A 98 14.14 0.11 -9.92
C ASP A 98 12.87 0.00 -9.05
N ARG A 99 12.21 1.13 -8.75
CA ARG A 99 10.97 1.12 -7.96
C ARG A 99 9.81 0.47 -8.70
N ALA A 100 9.71 0.69 -10.01
CA ALA A 100 8.66 0.11 -10.84
C ALA A 100 8.91 -1.39 -11.05
N ILE A 101 10.16 -1.78 -11.32
CA ILE A 101 10.55 -3.19 -11.45
C ILE A 101 10.29 -3.95 -10.14
N ARG A 102 10.69 -3.38 -9.01
CA ARG A 102 10.44 -3.95 -7.68
C ARG A 102 8.96 -4.11 -7.38
N ASP A 103 8.14 -3.10 -7.71
CA ASP A 103 6.69 -3.18 -7.53
C ASP A 103 6.08 -4.32 -8.37
N ILE A 104 6.56 -4.51 -9.61
CA ILE A 104 6.14 -5.64 -10.46
C ILE A 104 6.47 -6.97 -9.78
N ILE A 105 7.72 -7.18 -9.37
CA ILE A 105 8.20 -8.47 -8.85
C ILE A 105 7.48 -8.85 -7.56
N ILE A 106 7.38 -7.92 -6.61
CA ILE A 106 6.73 -8.21 -5.33
C ILE A 106 5.23 -8.37 -5.53
N SER A 107 4.60 -7.60 -6.43
CA SER A 107 3.19 -7.83 -6.78
C SER A 107 2.97 -9.21 -7.42
N MET A 108 3.91 -9.71 -8.24
CA MET A 108 3.86 -11.06 -8.79
C MET A 108 3.97 -12.13 -7.69
N GLN A 109 4.88 -11.94 -6.74
CA GLN A 109 5.06 -12.82 -5.58
C GLN A 109 3.82 -12.84 -4.66
N MET A 110 3.16 -11.69 -4.49
CA MET A 110 1.98 -11.52 -3.65
C MET A 110 0.66 -11.90 -4.33
N SER A 111 0.66 -12.14 -5.65
CA SER A 111 -0.54 -12.32 -6.48
C SER A 111 -1.45 -13.49 -6.07
N THR A 112 -0.96 -14.45 -5.29
CA THR A 112 -1.74 -15.57 -4.74
C THR A 112 -2.40 -15.25 -3.40
N HIS A 113 -1.94 -14.22 -2.70
CA HIS A 113 -2.50 -13.84 -1.42
C HIS A 113 -3.80 -13.07 -1.62
N LYS A 114 -4.91 -13.58 -1.08
CA LYS A 114 -6.27 -13.03 -1.27
C LYS A 114 -6.43 -11.55 -0.88
N ASN A 115 -5.59 -11.05 0.04
CA ASN A 115 -5.58 -9.67 0.52
C ASN A 115 -4.47 -8.80 -0.11
N SER A 116 -3.87 -9.24 -1.20
CA SER A 116 -3.05 -8.39 -2.08
C SER A 116 -3.83 -8.08 -3.35
N LEU A 117 -3.64 -6.88 -3.90
CA LEU A 117 -4.22 -6.51 -5.18
C LEU A 117 -3.52 -7.28 -6.30
N LYS A 118 -4.27 -8.12 -7.02
CA LYS A 118 -3.68 -8.99 -8.03
C LYS A 118 -3.11 -8.20 -9.21
N LEU A 119 -1.82 -8.41 -9.50
CA LEU A 119 -1.21 -7.96 -10.74
C LEU A 119 -1.67 -8.84 -11.90
N LEU A 120 -2.25 -8.22 -12.92
CA LEU A 120 -2.67 -8.87 -14.17
C LEU A 120 -1.58 -8.82 -15.23
N GLY A 121 -0.80 -7.74 -15.23
CA GLY A 121 0.23 -7.52 -16.23
C GLY A 121 1.02 -6.23 -16.01
N CYS A 122 1.97 -6.00 -16.92
CA CYS A 122 2.74 -4.77 -16.97
C CYS A 122 2.97 -4.33 -18.42
N CYS A 123 3.38 -3.09 -18.61
CA CYS A 123 3.88 -2.57 -19.87
C CYS A 123 5.31 -2.06 -19.67
N LEU A 124 6.25 -2.66 -20.40
CA LEU A 124 7.69 -2.35 -20.32
C LEU A 124 8.12 -1.36 -21.42
N GLU A 125 7.23 -1.01 -22.35
CA GLU A 125 7.53 -0.11 -23.48
C GLU A 125 7.63 1.37 -23.11
N PHE A 126 7.15 1.77 -21.92
CA PHE A 126 7.33 3.11 -21.38
C PHE A 126 8.72 3.24 -20.75
N GLU A 127 9.28 4.45 -20.69
CA GLU A 127 10.53 4.72 -19.96
C GLU A 127 10.45 4.18 -18.53
N MET A 128 9.36 4.50 -17.85
CA MET A 128 8.99 3.92 -16.58
C MET A 128 7.88 2.88 -16.76
N PRO A 129 8.09 1.60 -16.37
CA PRO A 129 7.08 0.56 -16.51
C PRO A 129 5.72 0.95 -15.92
N ALA A 130 4.64 0.55 -16.59
CA ALA A 130 3.29 0.68 -16.06
C ALA A 130 2.78 -0.68 -15.56
N LEU A 131 2.02 -0.69 -14.47
CA LEU A 131 1.43 -1.90 -13.90
C LEU A 131 -0.08 -1.92 -14.15
N VAL A 132 -0.62 -3.11 -14.35
CA VAL A 132 -2.06 -3.35 -14.56
C VAL A 132 -2.53 -4.33 -13.51
N PHE A 133 -3.43 -3.86 -12.66
CA PHE A 133 -4.03 -4.61 -11.56
C PHE A 133 -5.51 -4.91 -11.82
N GLU A 134 -6.02 -5.89 -11.07
CA GLU A 134 -7.45 -6.12 -10.98
C GLU A 134 -8.20 -4.88 -10.45
N ASN A 135 -9.51 -4.83 -10.68
CA ASN A 135 -10.35 -3.79 -10.13
C ASN A 135 -10.55 -3.97 -8.62
N ALA A 136 -10.55 -2.86 -7.87
CA ALA A 136 -11.04 -2.79 -6.50
C ALA A 136 -12.26 -1.86 -6.49
N GLY A 137 -13.46 -2.45 -6.50
CA GLY A 137 -14.70 -1.75 -6.83
C GLY A 137 -15.06 -0.60 -5.89
N LYS A 138 -14.80 -0.73 -4.58
CA LYS A 138 -15.04 0.33 -3.59
C LYS A 138 -13.93 1.38 -3.53
N GLY A 139 -12.81 1.16 -4.19
CA GLY A 139 -11.70 2.12 -4.26
C GLY A 139 -10.85 2.18 -2.99
N GLY A 140 -10.18 3.31 -2.77
CA GLY A 140 -9.23 3.49 -1.68
C GLY A 140 -9.84 4.01 -0.38
N LEU A 141 -8.99 4.09 0.65
CA LEU A 141 -9.31 4.72 1.93
C LEU A 141 -8.80 6.16 1.99
N ASN A 142 -9.59 7.04 2.59
CA ASN A 142 -9.18 8.39 2.99
C ASN A 142 -8.11 8.34 4.08
N PHE A 143 -7.53 9.51 4.39
CA PHE A 143 -6.52 9.65 5.44
C PHE A 143 -6.99 9.27 6.85
N ASP A 144 -8.29 9.39 7.10
CA ASP A 144 -8.94 9.04 8.37
C ASP A 144 -9.47 7.61 8.40
N GLY A 145 -9.24 6.82 7.34
CA GLY A 145 -9.71 5.44 7.22
C GLY A 145 -11.16 5.28 6.74
N SER A 146 -11.86 6.36 6.39
CA SER A 146 -13.16 6.29 5.69
C SER A 146 -13.00 5.92 4.22
N LEU A 147 -14.08 5.51 3.55
CA LEU A 147 -14.04 5.26 2.10
C LEU A 147 -13.92 6.57 1.32
N VAL A 148 -13.05 6.60 0.30
CA VAL A 148 -12.95 7.75 -0.61
C VAL A 148 -14.26 7.95 -1.36
N ALA A 149 -14.87 6.84 -1.80
CA ALA A 149 -16.21 6.86 -2.38
C ALA A 149 -17.23 7.22 -1.29
N ASP A 150 -18.01 8.27 -1.55
CA ASP A 150 -19.14 8.73 -0.74
C ASP A 150 -18.82 9.20 0.69
N ASN A 151 -17.53 9.30 1.07
CA ASN A 151 -17.10 9.51 2.46
C ASN A 151 -17.83 8.55 3.43
N GLU A 152 -18.13 7.34 2.95
CA GLU A 152 -18.90 6.35 3.69
C GLU A 152 -18.10 5.86 4.89
N LEU A 153 -18.82 5.70 6.00
CA LEU A 153 -18.26 5.21 7.25
C LEU A 153 -18.31 3.70 7.28
N LEU A 154 -17.14 3.08 7.41
CA LEU A 154 -17.04 1.65 7.60
C LEU A 154 -17.50 1.31 9.02
N PRO A 155 -18.48 0.38 9.17
CA PRO A 155 -18.87 -0.15 10.47
C PRO A 155 -17.68 -0.76 11.21
N TRP A 156 -17.72 -0.76 12.54
CA TRP A 156 -16.63 -1.25 13.39
C TRP A 156 -16.21 -2.68 13.01
N LYS A 157 -17.18 -3.58 12.85
CA LYS A 157 -16.94 -4.97 12.43
C LYS A 157 -16.18 -5.06 11.10
N THR A 158 -16.45 -4.14 10.17
CA THR A 158 -15.76 -4.08 8.87
C THR A 158 -14.33 -3.58 9.04
N ARG A 159 -14.09 -2.55 9.87
CA ARG A 159 -12.74 -2.05 10.18
C ARG A 159 -11.87 -3.14 10.81
N LEU A 160 -12.41 -3.87 11.79
CA LEU A 160 -11.71 -5.00 12.43
C LEU A 160 -11.40 -6.12 11.44
N ARG A 161 -12.35 -6.48 10.57
CA ARG A 161 -12.13 -7.47 9.51
C ARG A 161 -11.02 -7.04 8.56
N ILE A 162 -11.01 -5.77 8.15
CA ILE A 162 -9.97 -5.20 7.29
C ILE A 162 -8.61 -5.28 7.98
N ALA A 163 -8.50 -4.85 9.24
CA ALA A 163 -7.26 -4.92 10.01
C ALA A 163 -6.72 -6.37 10.08
N LYS A 164 -7.57 -7.33 10.44
CA LYS A 164 -7.22 -8.76 10.47
C LYS A 164 -6.71 -9.28 9.12
N GLN A 165 -7.36 -8.91 8.04
CA GLN A 165 -7.02 -9.34 6.68
C GLN A 165 -5.72 -8.68 6.16
N LEU A 166 -5.47 -7.43 6.53
CA LEU A 166 -4.19 -6.76 6.26
C LEU A 166 -3.04 -7.37 7.07
N ALA A 167 -3.26 -7.69 8.35
CA ALA A 167 -2.27 -8.37 9.17
C ALA A 167 -1.87 -9.74 8.57
N SER A 168 -2.82 -10.45 7.95
CA SER A 168 -2.53 -11.68 7.19
C SER A 168 -1.61 -11.42 6.00
N ALA A 169 -1.84 -10.36 5.20
CA ALA A 169 -1.01 -10.02 4.05
C ALA A 169 0.42 -9.63 4.47
N LEU A 170 0.56 -8.87 5.55
CA LEU A 170 1.86 -8.46 6.10
C LEU A 170 2.61 -9.64 6.71
N THR A 171 1.91 -10.53 7.43
CA THR A 171 2.49 -11.78 7.92
C THR A 171 3.03 -12.60 6.76
N TYR A 172 2.29 -12.70 5.66
CA TYR A 172 2.74 -13.42 4.46
C TYR A 172 4.02 -12.81 3.86
N LEU A 173 4.10 -11.48 3.74
CA LEU A 173 5.32 -10.79 3.31
C LEU A 173 6.53 -11.10 4.21
N HIS A 174 6.32 -11.13 5.52
CA HIS A 174 7.41 -11.33 6.50
C HIS A 174 7.85 -12.79 6.63
N THR A 175 6.98 -13.77 6.32
CA THR A 175 7.21 -15.18 6.71
C THR A 175 7.09 -16.21 5.60
N ALA A 176 6.40 -15.91 4.48
CA ALA A 176 6.10 -16.91 3.46
C ALA A 176 7.17 -17.04 2.37
N PHE A 177 8.16 -16.14 2.36
CA PHE A 177 9.26 -16.14 1.42
C PHE A 177 10.56 -16.58 2.09
N PRO A 178 11.57 -17.05 1.34
CA PRO A 178 12.86 -17.44 1.92
C PRO A 178 13.55 -16.33 2.73
N ARG A 179 13.20 -15.08 2.43
CA ARG A 179 13.68 -13.88 3.11
C ARG A 179 12.49 -12.93 3.36
N PRO A 180 12.40 -12.30 4.54
CA PRO A 180 11.33 -11.33 4.83
C PRO A 180 11.33 -10.18 3.82
N ILE A 181 10.14 -9.85 3.31
CA ILE A 181 9.90 -8.68 2.47
C ILE A 181 9.25 -7.61 3.33
N ILE A 182 9.90 -6.47 3.51
CA ILE A 182 9.38 -5.33 4.29
C ILE A 182 8.70 -4.36 3.33
N HIS A 183 7.43 -4.04 3.57
CA HIS A 183 6.66 -3.15 2.70
C HIS A 183 7.14 -1.70 2.76
N ARG A 184 7.48 -1.21 3.97
CA ARG A 184 8.02 0.13 4.30
C ARG A 184 7.08 1.33 4.13
N ARG A 185 5.88 1.14 3.59
CA ARG A 185 4.91 2.21 3.34
C ARG A 185 3.49 1.70 3.49
N ILE A 186 3.19 1.15 4.66
CA ILE A 186 1.83 0.75 4.99
C ILE A 186 1.08 2.03 5.38
N THR A 187 0.19 2.48 4.50
CA THR A 187 -0.62 3.70 4.67
C THR A 187 -2.03 3.45 4.12
N SER A 188 -2.99 4.32 4.44
CA SER A 188 -4.35 4.21 3.87
C SER A 188 -4.37 4.23 2.34
N HIS A 189 -3.40 4.89 1.70
CA HIS A 189 -3.23 4.98 0.24
C HIS A 189 -2.87 3.64 -0.41
N CYS A 190 -2.26 2.73 0.36
CA CYS A 190 -1.82 1.43 -0.13
C CYS A 190 -2.90 0.35 0.05
N ILE A 191 -4.11 0.73 0.48
CA ILE A 191 -5.22 -0.17 0.79
C ILE A 191 -6.40 0.19 -0.09
N LEU A 192 -6.76 -0.71 -1.00
CA LEU A 192 -8.03 -0.63 -1.75
C LEU A 192 -9.02 -1.66 -1.20
N LEU A 193 -10.31 -1.43 -1.38
CA LEU A 193 -11.37 -2.37 -1.05
C LEU A 193 -12.05 -2.86 -2.34
N ASP A 194 -12.25 -4.17 -2.44
CA ASP A 194 -13.12 -4.73 -3.46
C ASP A 194 -14.61 -4.55 -3.10
N ASP A 195 -15.50 -5.09 -3.94
CA ASP A 195 -16.95 -4.93 -3.78
C ASP A 195 -17.48 -5.51 -2.45
N ASP A 196 -16.79 -6.51 -1.88
CA ASP A 196 -17.14 -7.19 -0.63
C ASP A 196 -16.47 -6.57 0.62
N CYS A 197 -15.86 -5.38 0.47
CA CYS A 197 -15.04 -4.74 1.50
C CYS A 197 -13.88 -5.64 1.99
N VAL A 198 -13.28 -6.45 1.11
CA VAL A 198 -12.04 -7.17 1.39
C VAL A 198 -10.87 -6.25 1.01
N PRO A 199 -9.88 -6.05 1.91
CA PRO A 199 -8.76 -5.19 1.62
C PRO A 199 -7.77 -5.86 0.67
N LYS A 200 -7.23 -5.03 -0.21
CA LYS A 200 -6.24 -5.34 -1.24
C LYS A 200 -5.04 -4.42 -1.03
N LEU A 201 -3.99 -4.97 -0.43
CA LEU A 201 -2.71 -4.31 -0.25
C LEU A 201 -1.95 -4.23 -1.59
N PHE A 202 -1.44 -3.05 -1.92
CA PHE A 202 -0.65 -2.80 -3.13
C PHE A 202 0.44 -1.74 -2.89
N ASP A 203 1.21 -1.44 -3.94
CA ASP A 203 2.27 -0.42 -3.96
C ASP A 203 3.53 -0.80 -3.15
N PHE A 204 4.17 -1.87 -3.63
CA PHE A 204 5.42 -2.45 -3.11
C PHE A 204 6.66 -1.75 -3.65
N SER A 205 6.51 -0.56 -4.24
CA SER A 205 7.60 0.15 -4.93
C SER A 205 8.74 0.60 -4.03
N LEU A 206 8.51 0.63 -2.71
CA LEU A 206 9.52 0.96 -1.71
C LEU A 206 9.99 -0.26 -0.94
N SER A 207 9.38 -1.43 -1.15
CA SER A 207 9.64 -2.60 -0.33
C SER A 207 11.09 -3.07 -0.45
N LEU A 208 11.57 -3.84 0.51
CA LEU A 208 12.92 -4.39 0.49
C LEU A 208 12.91 -5.81 1.02
N THR A 209 13.83 -6.62 0.53
CA THR A 209 14.05 -7.97 1.06
C THR A 209 15.26 -7.93 1.99
N ILE A 210 15.11 -8.44 3.21
CA ILE A 210 16.23 -8.54 4.14
C ILE A 210 17.26 -9.53 3.57
N PRO A 211 18.56 -9.17 3.45
CA PRO A 211 19.59 -10.09 2.97
C PRO A 211 19.74 -11.32 3.87
N PRO A 212 20.29 -12.43 3.33
CA PRO A 212 20.62 -13.59 4.15
C PRO A 212 21.49 -13.22 5.35
N ASP A 213 21.25 -13.87 6.49
CA ASP A 213 22.00 -13.71 7.73
C ASP A 213 22.00 -12.29 8.34
N GLN A 214 21.08 -11.43 7.89
CA GLN A 214 20.86 -10.09 8.44
C GLN A 214 19.50 -9.98 9.12
N LEU A 215 19.42 -9.12 10.13
CA LEU A 215 18.18 -8.79 10.85
C LEU A 215 17.53 -7.50 10.35
N TYR A 216 18.27 -6.70 9.57
CA TYR A 216 17.81 -5.42 9.09
C TYR A 216 18.53 -5.02 7.80
N VAL A 217 17.96 -4.07 7.08
CA VAL A 217 18.62 -3.35 5.97
C VAL A 217 19.02 -1.95 6.45
N GLN A 218 20.27 -1.58 6.24
CA GLN A 218 20.79 -0.24 6.53
C GLN A 218 20.57 0.67 5.32
N GLU A 219 19.91 1.82 5.50
CA GLU A 219 19.72 2.83 4.47
C GLU A 219 20.51 4.10 4.76
N ASP A 220 20.78 4.91 3.72
CA ASP A 220 21.40 6.22 3.88
C ASP A 220 20.45 7.26 4.50
N PHE A 221 19.15 7.16 4.18
CA PHE A 221 18.12 8.07 4.65
C PHE A 221 16.78 7.37 4.88
N ALA A 222 16.00 7.85 5.86
CA ALA A 222 14.67 7.31 6.06
C ALA A 222 13.72 7.78 4.95
N THR A 223 13.05 6.83 4.32
CA THR A 223 12.02 7.07 3.30
C THR A 223 10.69 6.51 3.79
N GLY A 224 9.61 7.28 3.66
CA GLY A 224 8.27 6.84 4.03
C GLY A 224 7.29 8.01 4.09
N ARG A 225 6.10 7.76 4.65
CA ARG A 225 5.06 8.79 4.80
C ARG A 225 5.09 9.38 6.21
N MET A 226 5.16 10.71 6.31
CA MET A 226 5.04 11.41 7.59
C MET A 226 3.77 11.01 8.33
N GLY A 227 3.87 10.85 9.65
CA GLY A 227 2.80 10.29 10.51
C GLY A 227 2.81 8.77 10.63
N TYR A 228 3.31 8.06 9.62
CA TYR A 228 3.44 6.59 9.64
C TYR A 228 4.88 6.12 9.92
N LEU A 229 5.86 7.00 9.69
CA LEU A 229 7.28 6.68 9.86
C LEU A 229 7.59 6.21 11.29
N ASP A 230 8.18 5.02 11.37
CA ASP A 230 8.74 4.47 12.59
C ASP A 230 9.87 5.39 13.12
N PRO A 231 9.73 5.96 14.33
CA PRO A 231 10.74 6.86 14.89
C PRO A 231 12.09 6.17 15.08
N THR A 232 12.12 4.86 15.31
CA THR A 232 13.34 4.08 15.48
C THR A 232 14.05 3.88 14.14
N TYR A 233 13.31 3.61 13.07
CA TYR A 233 13.85 3.65 11.70
C TYR A 233 14.37 5.05 11.34
N VAL A 234 13.65 6.11 11.70
CA VAL A 234 14.10 7.48 11.43
C VAL A 234 15.44 7.77 12.12
N LYS A 235 15.66 7.27 13.34
CA LYS A 235 16.91 7.47 14.09
C LYS A 235 18.05 6.56 13.61
N SER A 236 17.79 5.26 13.49
CA SER A 236 18.81 4.23 13.21
C SER A 236 19.12 4.05 11.71
N ARG A 237 18.16 4.42 10.85
CA ARG A 237 18.10 4.06 9.42
C ARG A 237 18.13 2.56 9.15
N GLN A 238 17.76 1.76 10.15
CA GLN A 238 17.66 0.31 10.05
C GLN A 238 16.20 -0.07 9.80
N ILE A 239 15.97 -0.87 8.77
CA ILE A 239 14.67 -1.38 8.38
C ILE A 239 14.58 -2.85 8.75
N SER A 240 13.53 -3.21 9.49
CA SER A 240 13.16 -4.60 9.76
C SER A 240 11.65 -4.77 9.62
N GLU A 241 11.17 -5.99 9.83
CA GLU A 241 9.75 -6.34 9.96
C GLU A 241 9.03 -5.42 10.95
N LYS A 242 9.73 -5.00 12.00
CA LYS A 242 9.19 -4.12 13.05
C LYS A 242 8.90 -2.70 12.58
N THR A 243 9.49 -2.26 11.46
CA THR A 243 9.14 -1.00 10.82
C THR A 243 7.73 -1.06 10.22
N ASP A 244 7.37 -2.20 9.61
CA ASP A 244 6.02 -2.44 9.12
C ASP A 244 5.01 -2.60 10.26
N VAL A 245 5.39 -3.29 11.35
CA VAL A 245 4.56 -3.42 12.56
C VAL A 245 4.16 -2.05 13.10
N TYR A 246 5.10 -1.11 13.20
CA TYR A 246 4.80 0.25 13.63
C TYR A 246 3.81 0.94 12.69
N CYS A 247 4.07 0.90 11.38
CA CYS A 247 3.17 1.51 10.39
C CYS A 247 1.75 0.91 10.46
N PHE A 248 1.66 -0.40 10.68
CA PHE A 248 0.40 -1.10 10.87
C PHE A 248 -0.32 -0.68 12.16
N GLY A 249 0.40 -0.50 13.27
CA GLY A 249 -0.15 0.06 14.51
C GLY A 249 -0.77 1.44 14.31
N VAL A 250 -0.16 2.29 13.48
CA VAL A 250 -0.75 3.58 13.08
C VAL A 250 -2.06 3.38 12.31
N ILE A 251 -2.16 2.41 11.40
CA ILE A 251 -3.42 2.08 10.70
C ILE A 251 -4.51 1.63 11.68
N LEU A 252 -4.16 0.83 12.70
CA LEU A 252 -5.11 0.44 13.74
C LEU A 252 -5.65 1.69 14.48
N LEU A 253 -4.78 2.62 14.87
CA LEU A 253 -5.22 3.88 15.49
C LEU A 253 -6.12 4.70 14.56
N ILE A 254 -5.80 4.79 13.27
CA ILE A 254 -6.66 5.47 12.29
C ILE A 254 -8.05 4.83 12.25
N PHE A 255 -8.13 3.51 12.18
CA PHE A 255 -9.41 2.81 12.17
C PHE A 255 -10.21 2.99 13.46
N LEU A 256 -9.55 3.08 14.60
CA LEU A 256 -10.21 3.28 15.88
C LEU A 256 -10.67 4.73 16.08
N MET A 257 -9.80 5.70 15.78
CA MET A 257 -9.99 7.12 16.12
C MET A 257 -10.61 7.95 14.99
N ARG A 258 -10.61 7.42 13.76
CA ARG A 258 -11.02 8.13 12.53
C ARG A 258 -10.36 9.49 12.37
N ARG A 259 -9.02 9.49 12.49
CA ARG A 259 -8.19 10.70 12.37
C ARG A 259 -6.99 10.41 11.50
N GLN A 260 -6.47 11.45 10.86
CA GLN A 260 -5.29 11.33 10.00
C GLN A 260 -4.04 11.10 10.85
N ALA A 261 -3.10 10.29 10.35
CA ALA A 261 -1.82 10.03 11.04
C ALA A 261 -1.00 11.29 11.31
N ALA A 262 -1.06 12.27 10.40
CA ALA A 262 -0.45 13.58 10.54
C ALA A 262 -1.39 14.64 9.95
N TYR A 263 -1.56 15.75 10.65
CA TYR A 263 -2.40 16.86 10.21
C TYR A 263 -1.79 18.18 10.67
N TRP A 264 -2.14 19.25 9.96
CA TRP A 264 -1.80 20.61 10.35
C TRP A 264 -2.79 21.07 11.42
N ASN A 265 -2.31 21.58 12.55
CA ASN A 265 -3.18 21.94 13.67
C ASN A 265 -4.13 23.09 13.32
N ASP A 266 -5.19 23.24 14.11
CA ASP A 266 -6.23 24.27 13.88
C ASP A 266 -5.67 25.70 13.98
N ALA A 267 -4.60 25.89 14.77
CA ALA A 267 -3.87 27.15 14.87
C ALA A 267 -3.06 27.49 13.61
N GLY A 268 -2.91 26.53 12.70
CA GLY A 268 -2.26 26.74 11.42
C GLY A 268 -0.74 26.92 11.51
N ASN A 269 -0.09 26.45 12.58
CA ASN A 269 1.32 26.75 12.84
C ASN A 269 2.22 25.53 13.07
N ALA A 270 1.67 24.32 13.21
CA ALA A 270 2.47 23.12 13.43
C ALA A 270 1.81 21.84 12.89
N TRP A 271 2.64 20.84 12.57
CA TRP A 271 2.21 19.46 12.33
C TRP A 271 1.99 18.73 13.65
N GLU A 272 0.83 18.07 13.76
CA GLU A 272 0.50 17.14 14.84
C GLU A 272 0.44 15.71 14.30
N TYR A 273 0.69 14.75 15.19
CA TYR A 273 0.80 13.33 14.86
C TYR A 273 -0.11 12.51 15.76
N LEU A 274 -0.90 11.61 15.15
CA LEU A 274 -1.86 10.77 15.85
C LEU A 274 -1.23 9.96 16.98
N THR A 275 -0.01 9.43 16.75
CA THR A 275 0.73 8.63 17.74
C THR A 275 1.23 9.43 18.94
N ARG A 276 1.16 10.76 18.89
CA ARG A 276 1.54 11.67 19.98
C ARG A 276 0.34 12.30 20.67
N ASP A 277 -0.87 11.82 20.37
CA ASP A 277 -2.06 12.32 21.03
C ASP A 277 -1.96 12.10 22.55
N PRO A 278 -2.10 13.16 23.37
CA PRO A 278 -2.03 13.06 24.83
C PRO A 278 -2.99 12.02 25.42
N LYS A 279 -4.13 11.77 24.79
CA LYS A 279 -5.12 10.78 25.25
C LYS A 279 -4.62 9.34 25.16
N LEU A 280 -3.62 9.07 24.32
CA LEU A 280 -2.97 7.76 24.24
C LEU A 280 -1.99 7.52 25.40
N ASN A 281 -1.59 8.60 26.11
CA ASN A 281 -0.66 8.56 27.23
C ASN A 281 -1.40 8.87 28.54
N VAL A 282 -1.85 7.84 29.25
CA VAL A 282 -2.42 8.00 30.59
C VAL A 282 -1.48 7.40 31.62
N SER A 283 -0.76 8.26 32.32
CA SER A 283 0.17 7.95 33.42
C SER A 283 -0.50 7.24 34.61
N ASP A 284 -1.84 7.17 34.64
CA ASP A 284 -2.68 6.72 35.77
C ASP A 284 -3.51 5.44 35.49
N GLY A 285 -3.16 4.68 34.46
CA GLY A 285 -3.46 3.25 34.43
C GLY A 285 -4.79 2.80 33.82
N GLN A 286 -5.68 3.68 33.36
CA GLN A 286 -6.79 3.28 32.48
C GLN A 286 -7.03 4.31 31.37
N ILE A 287 -6.73 3.88 30.14
CA ILE A 287 -7.07 4.63 28.95
C ILE A 287 -8.58 4.50 28.71
N GLN A 288 -9.29 5.63 28.74
CA GLN A 288 -10.75 5.67 28.49
C GLN A 288 -11.02 5.61 27.00
N ILE A 289 -11.48 4.46 26.52
CA ILE A 289 -11.76 4.20 25.10
C ILE A 289 -12.78 5.19 24.53
N GLU A 290 -13.70 5.68 25.35
CA GLU A 290 -14.75 6.64 25.02
C GLU A 290 -14.19 8.00 24.60
N THR A 291 -12.97 8.32 25.06
CA THR A 291 -12.31 9.60 24.73
C THR A 291 -11.46 9.53 23.45
N ILE A 292 -11.21 8.32 22.95
CA ILE A 292 -10.28 7.99 21.87
C ILE A 292 -11.01 7.51 20.62
N ALA A 293 -11.93 6.56 20.78
CA ALA A 293 -12.62 5.95 19.67
C ALA A 293 -13.51 6.96 18.94
N ASP A 294 -13.69 6.75 17.63
CA ASP A 294 -14.65 7.48 16.81
C ASP A 294 -16.04 7.44 17.49
N PRO A 295 -16.69 8.59 17.76
CA PRO A 295 -18.00 8.62 18.39
C PRO A 295 -19.03 7.73 17.70
N LYS A 296 -18.92 7.57 16.37
CA LYS A 296 -19.82 6.69 15.61
C LYS A 296 -19.59 5.20 15.87
N ILE A 297 -18.36 4.80 16.19
CA ILE A 297 -18.08 3.43 16.64
C ILE A 297 -18.73 3.22 18.02
N LEU A 298 -18.63 4.20 18.92
CA LEU A 298 -19.24 4.11 20.25
C LEU A 298 -20.77 4.08 20.18
N GLU A 299 -21.38 4.82 19.25
CA GLU A 299 -22.81 4.75 18.96
C GLU A 299 -23.22 3.38 18.39
N GLU A 300 -22.43 2.80 17.47
CA GLU A 300 -22.68 1.47 16.89
C GLU A 300 -22.57 0.35 17.93
N VAL A 301 -21.55 0.42 18.80
CA VAL A 301 -21.29 -0.55 19.86
C VAL A 301 -22.25 -0.38 21.03
N GLY A 302 -22.60 0.87 21.36
CA GLY A 302 -23.46 1.20 22.49
C GLY A 302 -22.92 0.68 23.83
N GLY A 303 -23.82 0.08 24.62
CA GLY A 303 -23.51 -0.50 25.93
C GLY A 303 -23.11 -1.99 25.90
N ASP A 304 -22.76 -2.54 24.74
CA ASP A 304 -22.28 -3.93 24.64
C ASP A 304 -20.88 -4.06 25.26
N GLU A 305 -20.81 -4.64 26.46
CA GLU A 305 -19.57 -4.83 27.22
C GLU A 305 -18.51 -5.62 26.43
N GLN A 306 -18.91 -6.60 25.61
CA GLN A 306 -17.96 -7.41 24.85
C GLN A 306 -17.35 -6.61 23.70
N ALA A 307 -18.18 -5.83 23.00
CA ALA A 307 -17.72 -4.95 21.95
C ALA A 307 -16.88 -3.78 22.50
N GLN A 308 -17.19 -3.26 23.69
CA GLN A 308 -16.33 -2.31 24.39
C GLN A 308 -14.97 -2.91 24.76
N GLN A 309 -14.95 -4.15 25.29
CA GLN A 309 -13.71 -4.86 25.56
C GLN A 309 -12.90 -5.11 24.28
N GLN A 310 -13.58 -5.43 23.17
CA GLN A 310 -12.95 -5.58 21.87
C GLN A 310 -12.25 -4.28 21.41
N LEU A 311 -12.86 -3.11 21.63
CA LEU A 311 -12.23 -1.82 21.34
C LEU A 311 -11.00 -1.57 22.22
N GLN A 312 -11.07 -1.92 23.51
CA GLN A 312 -9.94 -1.81 24.43
C GLN A 312 -8.77 -2.72 24.03
N ASP A 313 -9.04 -3.99 23.72
CA ASP A 313 -8.03 -4.95 23.28
C ASP A 313 -7.39 -4.49 21.95
N PHE A 314 -8.20 -3.96 21.03
CA PHE A 314 -7.72 -3.43 19.76
C PHE A 314 -6.81 -2.21 19.96
N LEU A 315 -7.17 -1.30 20.87
CA LEU A 315 -6.33 -0.17 21.24
C LEU A 315 -5.02 -0.64 21.89
N ALA A 316 -5.09 -1.57 22.84
CA ALA A 316 -3.91 -2.12 23.50
C ALA A 316 -2.93 -2.73 22.48
N LEU A 317 -3.45 -3.49 21.51
CA LEU A 317 -2.65 -4.04 20.42
C LEU A 317 -2.03 -2.94 19.55
N ALA A 318 -2.79 -1.90 19.20
CA ALA A 318 -2.28 -0.76 18.43
C ALA A 318 -1.12 -0.06 19.15
N LEU A 319 -1.28 0.19 20.46
CA LEU A 319 -0.25 0.81 21.31
C LEU A 319 0.99 -0.07 21.47
N LEU A 320 0.82 -1.39 21.51
CA LEU A 320 1.93 -2.34 21.53
C LEU A 320 2.71 -2.33 20.20
N CYS A 321 2.02 -2.21 19.06
CA CYS A 321 2.65 -2.14 17.75
C CYS A 321 3.50 -0.86 17.56
N ILE A 322 3.13 0.26 18.18
CA ILE A 322 3.82 1.55 18.02
C ILE A 322 4.85 1.88 19.10
N GLN A 323 5.26 0.89 19.91
CA GLN A 323 6.28 1.10 20.95
C GLN A 323 7.59 1.64 20.36
N GLU A 324 8.28 2.52 21.09
CA GLU A 324 9.57 3.06 20.62
C GLU A 324 10.65 1.97 20.60
N LYS A 325 10.68 1.10 21.60
CA LYS A 325 11.58 -0.06 21.63
C LYS A 325 11.11 -1.12 20.64
N THR A 326 11.97 -1.41 19.66
CA THR A 326 11.70 -2.35 18.57
C THR A 326 11.43 -3.78 19.07
N GLU A 327 12.10 -4.17 20.15
CA GLU A 327 11.99 -5.49 20.78
C GLU A 327 10.68 -5.65 21.55
N ALA A 328 10.05 -4.55 21.96
CA ALA A 328 8.75 -4.55 22.63
C ALA A 328 7.58 -4.72 21.64
N ARG A 329 7.81 -4.47 20.35
CA ARG A 329 6.80 -4.68 19.31
C ARG A 329 6.65 -6.18 19.02
N PRO A 330 5.42 -6.70 18.90
CA PRO A 330 5.18 -8.07 18.48
C PRO A 330 5.64 -8.30 17.03
N ASP A 331 5.79 -9.55 16.63
CA ASP A 331 5.90 -9.91 15.23
C ASP A 331 4.52 -9.83 14.56
N MET A 332 4.46 -9.56 13.26
CA MET A 332 3.17 -9.44 12.54
C MET A 332 2.29 -10.68 12.65
N ILE A 333 2.89 -11.87 12.78
CA ILE A 333 2.14 -13.11 13.00
C ILE A 333 1.37 -13.11 14.32
N ASP A 334 1.95 -12.53 15.38
CA ASP A 334 1.30 -12.45 16.69
C ASP A 334 0.24 -11.35 16.71
N VAL A 335 0.49 -10.23 16.01
CA VAL A 335 -0.53 -9.21 15.74
C VAL A 335 -1.73 -9.82 15.02
N ALA A 336 -1.50 -10.65 13.99
CA ALA A 336 -2.56 -11.31 13.25
C ALA A 336 -3.35 -12.30 14.11
N LYS A 337 -2.67 -13.12 14.94
CA LYS A 337 -3.34 -14.02 15.90
C LYS A 337 -4.19 -13.24 16.90
N GLU A 338 -3.67 -12.14 17.41
CA GLU A 338 -4.36 -11.32 18.39
C GLU A 338 -5.60 -10.66 17.78
N LEU A 339 -5.53 -10.15 16.56
CA LEU A 339 -6.71 -9.65 15.84
C LEU A 339 -7.76 -10.75 15.59
N VAL A 340 -7.35 -12.00 15.37
CA VAL A 340 -8.28 -13.14 15.29
C VAL A 340 -8.93 -13.42 16.65
N ARG A 341 -8.18 -13.34 17.74
CA ARG A 341 -8.71 -13.50 19.11
C ARG A 341 -9.74 -12.41 19.42
N ILE A 342 -9.38 -11.15 19.15
CA ILE A 342 -10.20 -9.96 19.33
C ILE A 342 -11.49 -10.05 18.50
N ASP A 343 -11.44 -10.51 17.25
CA ASP A 343 -12.64 -10.67 16.41
C ASP A 343 -13.57 -11.80 16.90
N LYS A 344 -13.00 -12.85 17.50
CA LYS A 344 -13.75 -14.01 18.01
C LYS A 344 -14.34 -13.82 19.40
N SER A 345 -13.92 -12.80 20.17
CA SER A 345 -14.41 -12.58 21.54
C SER A 345 -15.91 -12.26 21.64
N ILE A 346 -16.60 -12.10 20.49
CA ILE A 346 -18.04 -11.87 20.36
C ILE A 346 -18.83 -13.19 20.17
N LEU A 347 -18.18 -14.33 19.93
CA LEU A 347 -18.87 -15.61 19.75
C LEU A 347 -18.82 -16.44 21.05
N PRO A 348 -19.97 -16.81 21.63
CA PRO A 348 -20.02 -17.70 22.80
C PRO A 348 -19.48 -19.11 22.52
#